data_AF-A0A0C2WM85-F1
#
_entry.id   AF-A0A0C2WM85-F1
#
_cell.length_a   1.000
_cell.length_b   1.000
_cell.length_c   1.000
_cell.angle_alpha   90.00
_cell.angle_beta   90.00
_cell.angle_gamma   90.00
#
_symmetry.space_group_name_H-M   'P 1'
#
loop_
_entity.id
_entity.type
_entity.pdbx_description
1 polymer ?
#
loop_
_entity_poly.entity_id
_entity_poly.type
_entity_poly.pdbx_seq_one_letter_code
_entity_poly.pdbx_strand_id
1 'polypeptide(L)'
;YTRSMLHCMVGYPLYEPEPFNELSKEYLRKGVNIGDVGFVREDGTFDFLFNICPTETGLPNPPNLPDGFLFQSFECISPYLLCRSGKYMCKGTEGAILVLPKGAIQDEAINRGRFEELAKRYGVQWYEYTKFRGRSISNGSLYLVTSFTKCTQWGIAIF
;
A
#
# COMPACT_ATOMS: atom_id res chain seq x y z
N TYR A 1 7.59 -0.53 15.74
CA TYR A 1 6.32 -0.10 15.13
C TYR A 1 5.71 -1.18 14.21
N THR A 2 6.42 -1.64 13.17
CA THR A 2 5.95 -2.71 12.25
C THR A 2 5.46 -3.97 12.94
N ARG A 3 6.21 -4.51 13.90
CA ARG A 3 5.81 -5.70 14.71
C ARG A 3 4.44 -5.50 15.37
N SER A 4 4.22 -4.34 15.98
CA SER A 4 2.97 -4.02 16.68
C SER A 4 1.79 -3.90 15.72
N MET A 5 2.00 -3.25 14.56
CA MET A 5 0.94 -3.10 13.55
C MET A 5 0.57 -4.43 12.89
N LEU A 6 1.55 -5.30 12.66
CA LEU A 6 1.33 -6.64 12.12
C LEU A 6 0.46 -7.48 13.07
N HIS A 7 0.73 -7.42 14.38
CA HIS A 7 -0.09 -8.11 15.39
C HIS A 7 -1.54 -7.62 15.43
N CYS A 8 -1.76 -6.32 15.19
CA CYS A 8 -3.11 -5.75 15.14
C CYS A 8 -3.78 -5.91 13.77
N MET A 9 -3.08 -6.46 12.76
CA MET A 9 -3.56 -6.58 11.38
C MET A 9 -4.04 -5.24 10.78
N VAL A 10 -3.43 -4.13 11.19
CA VAL A 10 -3.78 -2.76 10.74
C VAL A 10 -2.99 -2.31 9.51
N GLY A 11 -2.28 -3.23 8.86
CA GLY A 11 -1.47 -2.97 7.66
C GLY A 11 0.03 -2.90 7.94
N TYR A 12 0.77 -2.43 6.94
CA TYR A 12 2.23 -2.36 6.96
C TYR A 12 2.69 -0.90 6.83
N PRO A 13 3.46 -0.35 7.80
CA PRO A 13 3.97 1.01 7.68
C PRO A 13 5.10 1.06 6.65
N LEU A 14 5.04 2.02 5.73
CA LEU A 14 6.17 2.36 4.88
C LEU A 14 7.12 3.26 5.65
N TYR A 15 8.41 2.94 5.63
CA TYR A 15 9.43 3.76 6.27
C TYR A 15 9.73 5.00 5.42
N GLU A 16 9.84 4.81 4.11
CA GLU A 16 9.86 5.90 3.13
C GLU A 16 8.49 5.95 2.44
N PRO A 17 7.62 6.93 2.80
CA PRO A 17 6.27 7.02 2.24
C PRO A 17 6.25 7.47 0.78
N GLU A 18 7.34 8.07 0.26
CA GLU A 18 7.45 8.36 -1.16
C GLU A 18 7.72 7.07 -1.94
N PRO A 19 6.77 6.58 -2.76
CA PRO A 19 6.96 5.32 -3.44
C PRO A 19 7.97 5.48 -4.58
N PHE A 20 8.66 4.40 -4.91
CA PHE A 20 9.50 4.35 -6.09
C PHE A 20 8.63 4.01 -7.31
N ASN A 21 8.68 4.87 -8.33
CA ASN A 21 8.01 4.61 -9.61
C ASN A 21 8.79 5.19 -10.79
N GLU A 22 9.08 4.33 -11.77
CA GLU A 22 9.74 4.72 -13.02
C GLU A 22 8.74 5.20 -14.09
N LEU A 23 7.44 4.90 -13.93
CA LEU A 23 6.46 5.01 -15.00
C LEU A 23 5.74 6.36 -15.06
N SER A 24 5.53 7.02 -13.92
CA SER A 24 4.70 8.23 -13.85
C SER A 24 5.03 9.12 -12.66
N LYS A 25 5.27 10.41 -12.95
CA LYS A 25 5.36 11.46 -11.93
C LYS A 25 4.03 11.72 -11.23
N GLU A 26 2.91 11.39 -11.86
CA GLU A 26 1.59 11.53 -11.26
C GLU A 26 1.38 10.51 -10.13
N TYR A 27 1.92 9.30 -10.28
CA TYR A 27 1.91 8.29 -9.23
C TYR A 27 2.66 8.77 -7.98
N LEU A 28 3.82 9.43 -8.14
CA LEU A 28 4.56 10.00 -7.01
C LEU A 28 3.72 10.99 -6.19
N ARG A 29 2.83 11.75 -6.86
CA ARG A 29 1.91 12.69 -6.19
C ARG A 29 0.75 12.00 -5.50
N LYS A 30 0.22 10.93 -6.09
CA LYS A 30 -0.93 10.18 -5.57
C LYS A 30 -0.54 9.19 -4.47
N GLY A 31 0.71 8.71 -4.49
CA GLY A 31 1.20 7.66 -3.62
C GLY A 31 0.57 6.29 -3.92
N VAL A 32 0.80 5.33 -3.03
CA VAL A 32 0.26 3.96 -3.11
C VAL A 32 -1.27 3.95 -3.06
N ASN A 33 -1.94 3.22 -3.94
CA ASN A 33 -3.41 3.13 -4.04
C ASN A 33 -3.92 1.70 -3.92
N ILE A 34 -5.22 1.57 -3.66
CA ILE A 34 -5.90 0.28 -3.70
C ILE A 34 -5.73 -0.34 -5.09
N GLY A 35 -5.42 -1.64 -5.12
CA GLY A 35 -5.14 -2.39 -6.34
C GLY A 35 -3.68 -2.35 -6.76
N ASP A 36 -2.82 -1.54 -6.13
CA ASP A 36 -1.40 -1.57 -6.42
C ASP A 36 -0.81 -2.94 -6.06
N VAL A 37 -0.04 -3.49 -6.98
CA VAL A 37 0.81 -4.65 -6.79
C VAL A 37 2.25 -4.18 -6.82
N GLY A 38 3.01 -4.57 -5.81
CA GLY A 38 4.38 -4.12 -5.64
C GLY A 38 5.08 -4.84 -4.49
N PHE A 39 6.24 -4.33 -4.11
CA PHE A 39 6.99 -4.84 -2.97
C PHE A 39 7.70 -3.71 -2.22
N VAL A 40 8.04 -3.95 -0.96
CA VAL A 40 8.81 -2.99 -0.15
C VAL A 40 10.29 -3.29 -0.34
N ARG A 41 11.07 -2.28 -0.73
CA ARG A 41 12.52 -2.36 -0.94
C ARG A 41 13.26 -2.29 0.40
N GLU A 42 14.56 -2.57 0.36
CA GLU A 42 15.43 -2.50 1.55
C GLU A 42 15.52 -1.08 2.14
N ASP A 43 15.38 -0.05 1.32
CA ASP A 43 15.31 1.36 1.74
C ASP A 43 13.95 1.74 2.35
N GLY A 44 12.98 0.82 2.36
CA GLY A 44 11.66 1.03 2.91
C GLY A 44 10.66 1.72 1.97
N THR A 45 11.05 1.99 0.73
CA THR A 45 10.15 2.49 -0.33
C THR A 45 9.25 1.38 -0.87
N PHE A 46 8.04 1.72 -1.29
CA PHE A 46 7.19 0.81 -2.05
C PHE A 46 7.51 0.91 -3.55
N ASP A 47 7.89 -0.20 -4.16
CA ASP A 47 8.20 -0.31 -5.59
C ASP A 47 6.95 -0.76 -6.36
N PHE A 48 6.38 0.17 -7.11
CA PHE A 48 5.16 -0.07 -7.87
C PHE A 48 5.42 -0.88 -9.14
N LEU A 49 4.64 -1.95 -9.35
CA LEU A 49 4.73 -2.76 -10.57
C LEU A 49 3.57 -2.48 -11.53
N PHE A 50 2.34 -2.58 -11.04
CA PHE A 50 1.11 -2.32 -11.77
C PHE A 50 -0.05 -2.20 -10.78
N ASN A 51 -1.18 -1.69 -11.24
CA ASN A 51 -2.41 -1.59 -10.49
C ASN A 51 -3.47 -2.50 -11.14
N ILE A 52 -4.08 -3.41 -10.39
CA ILE A 52 -5.13 -4.30 -10.91
C ILE A 52 -6.45 -3.57 -11.20
N CYS A 53 -6.54 -2.29 -10.91
CA CYS A 53 -7.74 -1.46 -10.83
C CYS A 53 -7.55 -0.09 -11.54
N PRO A 54 -7.05 -0.06 -12.78
CA PRO A 54 -6.47 1.15 -13.40
C PRO A 54 -7.48 2.29 -13.60
N THR A 55 -8.76 1.98 -13.73
CA THR A 55 -9.84 2.97 -13.93
C THR A 55 -10.04 3.88 -12.72
N GLU A 56 -9.81 3.37 -11.50
CA GLU A 56 -10.01 4.12 -10.26
C GLU A 56 -8.83 5.03 -9.93
N THR A 57 -7.62 4.63 -10.34
CA THR A 57 -6.40 5.42 -10.06
C THR A 57 -6.18 6.50 -11.11
N GLY A 58 -6.73 6.33 -12.32
CA GLY A 58 -6.45 7.19 -13.48
C GLY A 58 -4.99 7.13 -13.94
N LEU A 59 -4.22 6.14 -13.46
CA LEU A 59 -2.80 5.98 -13.72
C LEU A 59 -2.58 4.85 -14.72
N PRO A 60 -1.74 5.06 -15.75
CA PRO A 60 -1.51 4.03 -16.74
C PRO A 60 -0.63 2.91 -16.16
N ASN A 61 -1.06 1.67 -16.38
CA ASN A 61 -0.21 0.50 -16.18
C ASN A 61 0.91 0.43 -17.23
N PRO A 62 2.02 -0.26 -16.92
CA PRO A 62 3.04 -0.50 -17.94
C PRO A 62 2.47 -1.28 -19.14
N PRO A 63 2.97 -1.00 -20.36
CA PRO A 63 2.35 -1.48 -21.61
C PRO A 63 2.40 -2.99 -21.81
N ASN A 64 3.35 -3.68 -21.17
CA ASN A 64 3.55 -5.13 -21.30
C ASN A 64 2.90 -5.91 -20.14
N LEU A 65 1.77 -5.43 -19.63
CA LEU A 65 1.05 -6.13 -18.57
C LEU A 65 0.36 -7.38 -19.16
N PRO A 66 0.58 -8.59 -18.59
CA PRO A 66 -0.09 -9.79 -19.06
C PRO A 66 -1.62 -9.70 -18.98
N ASP A 67 -2.29 -10.34 -19.94
CA ASP A 67 -3.75 -10.43 -19.97
C ASP A 67 -4.30 -11.12 -18.71
N GLY A 68 -5.42 -10.62 -18.21
CA GLY A 68 -6.11 -11.19 -17.04
C GLY A 68 -5.66 -10.64 -15.68
N PHE A 69 -4.64 -9.78 -15.62
CA PHE A 69 -4.23 -9.11 -14.38
C PHE A 69 -5.20 -7.99 -13.97
N LEU A 70 -6.03 -7.52 -14.90
CA LEU A 70 -6.93 -6.39 -14.67
C LEU A 70 -8.27 -6.85 -14.10
N PHE A 71 -8.72 -6.11 -13.11
CA PHE A 71 -10.03 -6.21 -12.49
C PHE A 71 -10.94 -5.10 -13.00
N GLN A 72 -12.18 -5.45 -13.36
CA GLN A 72 -13.05 -4.56 -14.12
C GLN A 72 -13.85 -3.56 -13.27
N SER A 73 -14.08 -3.83 -11.99
CA SER A 73 -14.68 -2.86 -11.06
C SER A 73 -14.76 -3.38 -9.63
N PHE A 74 -14.51 -2.50 -8.66
CA PHE A 74 -14.74 -2.72 -7.23
C PHE A 74 -15.26 -1.43 -6.62
N GLU A 75 -15.97 -1.58 -5.50
CA GLU A 75 -16.45 -0.45 -4.72
C GLU A 75 -15.46 -0.17 -3.59
N CYS A 76 -15.14 1.10 -3.39
CA CYS A 76 -14.38 1.59 -2.24
C CYS A 76 -15.32 2.26 -1.24
N ILE A 77 -14.93 2.23 0.04
CA ILE A 77 -15.58 3.07 1.03
C ILE A 77 -15.14 4.52 0.76
N SER A 78 -16.08 5.47 0.76
CA SER A 78 -15.71 6.88 0.57
C SER A 78 -14.60 7.28 1.57
N PRO A 79 -13.51 7.90 1.09
CA PRO A 79 -12.39 8.21 1.97
C PRO A 79 -12.83 9.12 3.11
N TYR A 80 -12.46 8.76 4.33
CA TYR A 80 -12.82 9.54 5.52
C TYR A 80 -11.60 10.14 6.20
N LEU A 81 -11.81 11.30 6.85
CA LEU A 81 -10.78 12.00 7.58
C LEU A 81 -10.63 11.42 8.99
N LEU A 82 -9.48 10.82 9.26
CA LEU A 82 -9.06 10.36 10.58
C LEU A 82 -8.29 11.47 11.29
N CYS A 83 -8.91 12.17 12.23
CA CYS A 83 -8.23 13.12 13.12
C CYS A 83 -8.55 12.75 14.57
N ARG A 84 -7.53 12.41 15.36
CA ARG A 84 -7.69 12.08 16.79
C ARG A 84 -6.74 12.95 17.60
N SER A 85 -7.29 13.84 18.41
CA SER A 85 -6.55 14.53 19.47
C SER A 85 -6.65 13.71 20.76
N GLY A 86 -5.60 13.69 21.57
CA GLY A 86 -5.61 12.94 22.81
C GLY A 86 -4.33 13.09 23.62
N LYS A 87 -4.43 12.72 24.89
CA LYS A 87 -3.28 12.53 25.78
C LYS A 87 -2.89 11.05 25.73
N TYR A 88 -1.64 10.79 25.39
CA TYR A 88 -1.10 9.43 25.32
C TYR A 88 -0.33 9.11 26.59
N MET A 89 -0.43 7.88 27.07
CA MET A 89 0.34 7.37 28.20
C MET A 89 0.81 5.96 27.86
N CYS A 90 2.12 5.75 27.80
CA CYS A 90 2.68 4.42 27.72
C CYS A 90 3.07 3.92 29.11
N LYS A 91 2.71 2.67 29.40
CA LYS A 91 3.03 1.98 30.65
C LYS A 91 4.06 0.85 30.45
N GLY A 92 4.50 0.64 29.22
CA GLY A 92 5.50 -0.35 28.85
C GLY A 92 6.91 0.24 28.77
N THR A 93 7.89 -0.63 28.56
CA THR A 93 9.30 -0.26 28.38
C THR A 93 9.63 0.22 26.96
N GLU A 94 8.69 0.10 26.03
CA GLU A 94 8.82 0.54 24.64
C GLU A 94 7.50 1.15 24.18
N GLY A 95 7.56 2.16 23.31
CA GLY A 95 6.40 2.53 22.53
C GLY A 95 6.67 3.59 21.47
N ALA A 96 5.63 3.83 20.66
CA ALA A 96 5.70 4.80 19.58
C ALA A 96 4.36 5.50 19.43
N ILE A 97 4.41 6.79 19.11
CA ILE A 97 3.24 7.61 18.81
C ILE A 97 3.42 8.17 17.40
N LEU A 98 2.38 8.02 16.57
CA LEU A 98 2.24 8.69 15.29
C LEU A 98 1.18 9.78 15.46
N VAL A 99 1.58 11.03 15.25
CA VAL A 99 0.69 12.19 15.30
C VAL A 99 0.41 12.66 13.88
N LEU A 100 -0.86 12.94 13.59
CA LEU A 100 -1.34 13.37 12.29
C LEU A 100 -2.07 14.72 12.46
N PRO A 101 -1.36 15.86 12.51
CA PRO A 101 -1.95 17.15 12.90
C PRO A 101 -3.09 17.62 11.97
N LYS A 102 -2.99 17.29 10.67
CA LYS A 102 -4.03 17.55 9.66
C LYS A 102 -4.96 16.36 9.42
N GLY A 103 -4.84 15.32 10.25
CA GLY A 103 -5.49 14.04 10.05
C GLY A 103 -4.87 13.21 8.91
N ALA A 104 -5.51 12.08 8.63
CA ALA A 104 -5.23 11.23 7.49
C ALA A 104 -6.50 10.94 6.69
N ILE A 105 -6.34 10.65 5.43
CA ILE A 105 -7.36 10.08 4.57
C ILE A 105 -7.18 8.56 4.61
N GLN A 106 -8.25 7.85 4.95
CA GLN A 106 -8.27 6.39 4.90
C GLN A 106 -9.30 5.93 3.87
N ASP A 107 -8.91 4.92 3.10
CA ASP A 107 -9.75 4.27 2.10
C ASP A 107 -9.48 2.75 2.12
N GLU A 108 -10.50 1.97 1.78
CA GLU A 108 -10.50 0.52 1.85
C GLU A 108 -11.44 -0.10 0.80
N ALA A 109 -10.97 -1.18 0.17
CA ALA A 109 -11.78 -1.99 -0.73
C ALA A 109 -12.91 -2.69 0.03
N ILE A 110 -14.16 -2.52 -0.43
CA ILE A 110 -15.33 -3.18 0.17
C ILE A 110 -15.23 -4.70 -0.01
N ASN A 111 -14.76 -5.16 -1.17
CA ASN A 111 -14.70 -6.58 -1.49
C ASN A 111 -13.26 -7.12 -1.46
N ARG A 112 -12.68 -7.18 -0.25
CA ARG A 112 -11.34 -7.78 -0.03
C ARG A 112 -11.26 -9.23 -0.53
N GLY A 113 -12.36 -9.99 -0.51
CA GLY A 113 -12.40 -11.38 -0.97
C GLY A 113 -12.05 -11.53 -2.46
N ARG A 114 -12.51 -10.62 -3.32
CA ARG A 114 -12.16 -10.64 -4.74
C ARG A 114 -10.69 -10.33 -5.01
N PHE A 115 -10.09 -9.44 -4.22
CA PHE A 115 -8.65 -9.17 -4.28
C PHE A 115 -7.85 -10.43 -3.92
N GLU A 116 -8.29 -11.14 -2.88
CA GLU A 116 -7.69 -12.41 -2.47
C GLU A 116 -7.84 -13.50 -3.53
N GLU A 117 -9.02 -13.64 -4.17
CA GLU A 117 -9.24 -14.60 -5.25
C GLU A 117 -8.33 -14.33 -6.46
N LEU A 118 -8.15 -13.07 -6.83
CA LEU A 118 -7.21 -12.67 -7.88
C LEU A 118 -5.77 -12.97 -7.51
N ALA A 119 -5.36 -12.61 -6.28
CA ALA A 119 -4.02 -12.90 -5.79
C ALA A 119 -3.74 -14.40 -5.74
N LYS A 120 -4.72 -15.23 -5.35
CA LYS A 120 -4.61 -16.69 -5.39
C LYS A 120 -4.49 -17.22 -6.81
N ARG A 121 -5.26 -16.66 -7.74
CA ARG A 121 -5.28 -17.10 -9.15
C ARG A 121 -4.01 -16.73 -9.90
N TYR A 122 -3.51 -15.51 -9.70
CA TYR A 122 -2.45 -14.93 -10.52
C TYR A 122 -1.15 -14.64 -9.77
N GLY A 123 -1.08 -14.87 -8.45
CA GLY A 123 0.09 -14.51 -7.64
C GLY A 123 1.41 -15.10 -8.14
N VAL A 124 1.39 -16.33 -8.68
CA VAL A 124 2.58 -16.94 -9.32
C VAL A 124 2.98 -16.15 -10.57
N GLN A 125 2.02 -15.78 -11.42
CA GLN A 125 2.29 -15.00 -12.63
C GLN A 125 2.76 -13.58 -12.30
N TRP A 126 2.22 -12.96 -11.24
CA TRP A 126 2.70 -11.66 -10.73
C TRP A 126 4.15 -11.73 -10.27
N TYR A 127 4.51 -12.82 -9.58
CA TYR A 127 5.88 -13.07 -9.14
C TYR A 127 6.85 -13.26 -10.33
N GLU A 128 6.47 -14.07 -11.31
CA GLU A 128 7.28 -14.26 -12.52
C GLU A 128 7.39 -12.97 -13.35
N TYR A 129 6.31 -12.20 -13.48
CA TYR A 129 6.34 -10.88 -14.12
C TYR A 129 7.31 -9.93 -13.42
N THR A 130 7.33 -9.94 -12.08
CA THR A 130 8.25 -9.11 -11.28
C THR A 130 9.71 -9.46 -11.59
N LYS A 131 10.04 -10.75 -11.67
CA LYS A 131 11.38 -11.21 -12.07
C LYS A 131 11.71 -10.83 -13.51
N PHE A 132 10.76 -10.98 -14.43
CA PHE A 132 10.93 -10.58 -15.83
C PHE A 132 11.25 -9.09 -15.98
N ARG A 133 10.70 -8.25 -15.09
CA ARG A 133 11.02 -6.81 -14.99
C ARG A 133 12.41 -6.51 -14.40
N GLY A 134 13.23 -7.53 -14.13
CA GLY A 134 14.57 -7.40 -13.57
C GLY A 134 14.59 -7.12 -12.06
N ARG A 135 13.46 -7.27 -11.37
CA ARG A 135 13.37 -7.09 -9.92
C ARG A 135 13.64 -8.42 -9.22
N SER A 136 14.65 -8.45 -8.35
CA SER A 136 14.92 -9.60 -7.48
C SER A 136 14.12 -9.45 -6.20
N ILE A 137 13.15 -10.34 -5.99
CA ILE A 137 12.30 -10.34 -4.78
C ILE A 137 12.24 -11.73 -4.14
N SER A 138 12.23 -11.77 -2.82
CA SER A 138 12.03 -13.00 -2.07
C SER A 138 10.59 -13.51 -2.18
N ASN A 139 10.41 -14.83 -2.06
CA ASN A 139 9.08 -15.43 -2.02
C ASN A 139 8.27 -14.85 -0.84
N GLY A 140 7.02 -14.48 -1.11
CA GLY A 140 6.13 -13.90 -0.11
C GLY A 140 6.28 -12.37 0.09
N SER A 141 7.13 -11.71 -0.71
CA SER A 141 7.37 -10.26 -0.58
C SER A 141 6.52 -9.39 -1.52
N LEU A 142 5.64 -10.00 -2.32
CA LEU A 142 4.64 -9.26 -3.09
C LEU A 142 3.48 -8.84 -2.20
N TYR A 143 3.09 -7.58 -2.33
CA TYR A 143 1.94 -6.99 -1.68
C TYR A 143 0.90 -6.63 -2.73
N LEU A 144 -0.35 -6.97 -2.44
CA LEU A 144 -1.53 -6.42 -3.10
C LEU A 144 -2.20 -5.47 -2.12
N VAL A 145 -2.32 -4.21 -2.51
CA VAL A 145 -2.86 -3.15 -1.64
C VAL A 145 -4.39 -3.19 -1.67
N THR A 146 -5.00 -3.40 -0.51
CA THR A 146 -6.46 -3.46 -0.33
C THR A 146 -7.02 -2.28 0.47
N SER A 147 -6.17 -1.50 1.12
CA SER A 147 -6.51 -0.29 1.87
C SER A 147 -5.28 0.61 1.99
N PHE A 148 -5.48 1.91 2.22
CA PHE A 148 -4.40 2.83 2.56
C PHE A 148 -4.80 3.81 3.66
N THR A 149 -3.79 4.41 4.29
CA THR A 149 -3.94 5.60 5.14
C THR A 149 -2.86 6.59 4.75
N LYS A 150 -3.26 7.78 4.28
CA LYS A 150 -2.37 8.82 3.76
C LYS A 150 -2.53 10.11 4.56
N CYS A 151 -1.46 10.85 4.73
CA CYS A 151 -1.50 12.15 5.40
C CYS A 151 -0.59 13.16 4.69
N THR A 152 -0.83 14.44 4.92
CA THR A 152 0.03 15.53 4.40
C THR A 152 1.05 16.01 5.42
N GLN A 153 0.82 15.71 6.71
CA GLN A 153 1.69 16.09 7.82
C GLN A 153 1.64 14.99 8.87
N TRP A 154 2.82 14.59 9.32
CA TRP A 154 2.99 13.58 10.34
C TRP A 154 4.15 13.96 11.27
N GLY A 155 4.12 13.41 12.47
CA GLY A 155 5.23 13.46 13.42
C GLY A 155 5.30 12.15 14.18
N ILE A 156 6.51 11.68 14.45
CA ILE A 156 6.75 10.45 15.20
C ILE A 156 7.51 10.76 16.48
N ALA A 157 7.14 10.07 17.56
CA ALA A 157 7.92 10.00 18.78
C ALA A 157 8.09 8.53 19.19
N ILE A 158 9.32 8.16 19.56
CA ILE A 158 9.68 6.84 20.07
C ILE A 158 10.33 7.01 21.45
N PHE A 159 10.12 6.05 22.34
CA PHE A 159 10.70 6.03 23.67
C PHE A 159 10.94 4.59 24.13
#